data_AF-A0A9X2H186-F1
#
_entry.id   AF-A0A9X2H186-F1
#
_cell.length_a   1.000
_cell.length_b   1.000
_cell.length_c   1.000
_cell.angle_alpha   90.00
_cell.angle_beta   90.00
_cell.angle_gamma   90.00
#
_symmetry.space_group_name_H-M   'P 1'
#
loop_
_entity.id
_entity.type
_entity.pdbx_description
1 polymer ?
#
loop_
_entity_poly.entity_id
_entity_poly.type
_entity_poly.pdbx_seq_one_letter_code
_entity_poly.pdbx_strand_id
1 'polypeptide(L)'
;MERARQLVGEMLIYCFVVVLATGAFLAFHYTPGGHEVLYDGGYAPLSGVPMSAAYVSTLEISFDVRGGLLIRQLHLTSSTLLLLGAVVWVMLGHFRYAPAWLGLGLLVVSFAGGYGSVDDLLSGTVLGGLPIAVWYGLHLLAALALIVTLVVSSRREAADRPRTPGFVALAIALTALVFLWP
;
A
#
# COMPACT_ATOMS: atom_id res chain seq x y z
N MET A 1 25.35 6.40 -9.07
CA MET A 1 24.32 5.39 -8.68
C MET A 1 23.87 5.55 -7.22
N GLU A 2 24.78 5.83 -6.28
CA GLU A 2 24.45 5.98 -4.85
C GLU A 2 23.38 7.03 -4.51
N ARG A 3 23.44 8.24 -5.11
CA ARG A 3 22.43 9.29 -4.89
C ARG A 3 21.03 8.89 -5.39
N ALA A 4 20.96 8.16 -6.51
CA ALA A 4 19.70 7.67 -7.05
C ALA A 4 19.08 6.63 -6.12
N ARG A 5 19.88 5.69 -5.61
CA ARG A 5 19.45 4.71 -4.59
C ARG A 5 18.89 5.40 -3.33
N GLN A 6 19.58 6.43 -2.85
CA GLN A 6 19.15 7.22 -1.69
C GLN A 6 17.83 7.96 -1.97
N LEU A 7 17.66 8.56 -3.15
CA LEU A 7 16.40 9.20 -3.55
C LEU A 7 15.23 8.22 -3.57
N VAL A 8 15.43 7.04 -4.17
CA VAL A 8 14.40 5.99 -4.19
C VAL A 8 14.07 5.53 -2.76
N GLY A 9 15.08 5.34 -1.90
CA GLY A 9 14.87 4.96 -0.50
C GLY A 9 14.00 5.96 0.28
N GLU A 10 14.24 7.27 0.12
CA GLU A 10 13.40 8.31 0.74
C GLU A 10 11.97 8.31 0.18
N MET A 11 11.83 8.22 -1.15
CA MET A 11 10.52 8.13 -1.81
C MET A 11 9.70 6.94 -1.29
N LEU A 12 10.33 5.78 -1.07
CA LEU A 12 9.66 4.61 -0.51
C LEU A 12 9.16 4.84 0.91
N ILE A 13 9.92 5.54 1.75
CA ILE A 13 9.47 5.90 3.11
C ILE A 13 8.25 6.84 3.03
N TYR A 14 8.26 7.82 2.14
CA TYR A 14 7.12 8.73 1.97
C TYR A 14 5.87 7.99 1.44
N CYS A 15 6.03 7.13 0.42
CA CYS A 15 4.94 6.30 -0.08
C CYS A 15 4.39 5.39 1.03
N PHE A 16 5.25 4.76 1.82
CA PHE A 16 4.85 3.92 2.95
C PHE A 16 3.99 4.68 3.96
N VAL A 17 4.36 5.91 4.31
CA VAL A 17 3.58 6.76 5.24
C VAL A 17 2.20 7.03 4.67
N VAL A 18 2.09 7.36 3.38
CA VAL A 18 0.80 7.58 2.72
C VAL A 18 -0.03 6.30 2.68
N VAL A 19 0.56 5.16 2.30
CA VAL A 19 -0.09 3.84 2.30
C VAL A 19 -0.61 3.49 3.70
N LEU A 20 0.17 3.71 4.75
CA LEU A 20 -0.25 3.41 6.12
C LEU A 20 -1.42 4.29 6.56
N ALA A 21 -1.36 5.59 6.31
CA ALA A 21 -2.42 6.53 6.68
C ALA A 21 -3.72 6.26 5.91
N THR A 22 -3.63 6.11 4.58
CA THR A 22 -4.79 5.81 3.73
C THR A 22 -5.33 4.41 3.99
N GLY A 23 -4.47 3.43 4.24
CA GLY A 23 -4.87 2.05 4.56
C GLY A 23 -5.60 1.96 5.90
N ALA A 24 -5.17 2.72 6.91
CA ALA A 24 -5.90 2.83 8.17
C ALA A 24 -7.31 3.40 7.96
N PHE A 25 -7.44 4.47 7.17
CA PHE A 25 -8.75 5.02 6.80
C PHE A 25 -9.62 3.97 6.10
N LEU A 26 -9.10 3.29 5.07
CA LEU A 26 -9.85 2.28 4.34
C LEU A 26 -10.28 1.12 5.26
N ALA A 27 -9.41 0.66 6.15
CA ALA A 27 -9.70 -0.42 7.09
C ALA A 27 -10.86 -0.09 8.05
N PHE A 28 -11.08 1.18 8.40
CA PHE A 28 -12.23 1.58 9.23
C PHE A 28 -13.57 1.53 8.48
N HIS A 29 -13.57 1.67 7.17
CA HIS A 29 -14.78 1.70 6.34
C HIS A 29 -15.01 0.38 5.58
N TYR A 30 -14.01 -0.48 5.50
CA TYR A 30 -14.05 -1.72 4.75
C TYR A 30 -14.67 -2.85 5.57
N THR A 31 -15.64 -3.54 5.00
CA THR A 31 -16.29 -4.70 5.62
C THR A 31 -15.84 -5.95 4.87
N PRO A 32 -14.94 -6.78 5.43
CA PRO A 32 -14.56 -8.04 4.81
C PRO A 32 -15.72 -9.05 4.82
N GLY A 33 -15.93 -9.77 3.72
CA GLY A 33 -16.86 -10.89 3.69
C GLY A 33 -17.34 -11.27 2.29
N GLY A 34 -17.46 -12.58 2.07
CA GLY A 34 -17.93 -13.19 0.82
C GLY A 34 -19.40 -13.52 0.75
N HIS A 35 -20.17 -13.22 1.79
CA HIS A 35 -21.60 -13.46 1.76
C HIS A 35 -22.26 -12.51 0.76
N GLU A 36 -23.18 -13.07 0.00
CA GLU A 36 -23.89 -12.35 -1.05
C GLU A 36 -24.93 -11.41 -0.44
N VAL A 37 -24.88 -10.15 -0.85
CA VAL A 37 -25.76 -9.07 -0.43
C VAL A 37 -26.21 -8.27 -1.65
N LEU A 38 -27.42 -7.71 -1.60
CA LEU A 38 -27.90 -6.81 -2.64
C LEU A 38 -27.36 -5.41 -2.39
N TYR A 39 -26.78 -4.78 -3.42
CA TYR A 39 -26.29 -3.41 -3.30
C TYR A 39 -27.44 -2.40 -3.22
N ASP A 40 -27.42 -1.54 -2.22
CA ASP A 40 -28.41 -0.47 -2.00
C ASP A 40 -27.76 0.92 -1.76
N GLY A 41 -26.46 1.06 -2.06
CA GLY A 41 -25.70 2.30 -1.90
C GLY A 41 -25.93 3.35 -2.99
N GLY A 42 -25.15 4.44 -2.96
CA GLY A 42 -25.38 5.62 -3.79
C GLY A 42 -25.07 5.48 -5.29
N TYR A 43 -24.41 4.39 -5.72
CA TYR A 43 -24.11 4.14 -7.13
C TYR A 43 -25.29 3.45 -7.84
N ALA A 44 -26.26 4.27 -8.25
CA ALA A 44 -27.53 3.82 -8.85
C ALA A 44 -27.43 2.71 -9.92
N PRO A 45 -26.43 2.67 -10.83
CA PRO A 45 -26.34 1.62 -11.84
C PRO A 45 -26.20 0.19 -11.29
N LEU A 46 -25.76 0.02 -10.05
CA LEU A 46 -25.61 -1.29 -9.40
C LEU A 46 -26.70 -1.59 -8.37
N SER A 47 -27.71 -0.72 -8.22
CA SER A 47 -28.79 -0.91 -7.26
C SER A 47 -29.52 -2.23 -7.49
N GLY A 48 -29.65 -3.04 -6.43
CA GLY A 48 -30.30 -4.35 -6.46
C GLY A 48 -29.48 -5.48 -7.10
N VAL A 49 -28.21 -5.22 -7.48
CA VAL A 49 -27.32 -6.26 -7.98
C VAL A 49 -26.73 -7.06 -6.81
N PRO A 50 -26.80 -8.40 -6.84
CA PRO A 50 -26.13 -9.23 -5.84
C PRO A 50 -24.61 -9.21 -6.02
N MET A 51 -23.88 -9.05 -4.91
CA MET A 51 -22.42 -9.05 -4.88
C MET A 51 -21.91 -9.38 -3.48
N SER A 52 -20.59 -9.54 -3.30
CA SER A 52 -20.00 -9.78 -1.98
C SER A 52 -20.11 -8.56 -1.07
N ALA A 53 -20.22 -8.76 0.24
CA ALA A 53 -20.17 -7.67 1.22
C ALA A 53 -18.86 -6.85 1.14
N ALA A 54 -17.74 -7.50 0.81
CA ALA A 54 -16.47 -6.85 0.50
C ALA A 54 -16.60 -5.87 -0.67
N TYR A 55 -17.28 -6.28 -1.75
CA TYR A 55 -17.47 -5.42 -2.92
C TYR A 55 -18.47 -4.30 -2.65
N VAL A 56 -19.56 -4.55 -1.91
CA VAL A 56 -20.49 -3.49 -1.46
C VAL A 56 -19.76 -2.42 -0.66
N SER A 57 -19.04 -2.79 0.41
CA SER A 57 -18.33 -1.80 1.23
C SER A 57 -17.27 -1.04 0.43
N THR A 58 -16.66 -1.69 -0.56
CA THR A 58 -15.76 -1.04 -1.49
C THR A 58 -16.46 0.04 -2.32
N LEU A 59 -17.66 -0.23 -2.86
CA LEU A 59 -18.48 0.76 -3.58
C LEU A 59 -18.92 1.91 -2.65
N GLU A 60 -19.38 1.60 -1.45
CA GLU A 60 -19.78 2.61 -0.45
C GLU A 60 -18.62 3.54 -0.10
N ILE A 61 -17.40 3.01 0.10
CA ILE A 61 -16.21 3.85 0.29
C ILE A 61 -16.01 4.80 -0.89
N SER A 62 -16.21 4.34 -2.12
CA SER A 62 -16.00 5.19 -3.30
C SER A 62 -17.05 6.27 -3.46
N PHE A 63 -18.33 5.93 -3.28
CA PHE A 63 -19.42 6.79 -3.70
C PHE A 63 -20.14 7.49 -2.54
N ASP A 64 -20.10 6.92 -1.34
CA ASP A 64 -20.91 7.37 -0.21
C ASP A 64 -20.06 7.98 0.92
N VAL A 65 -18.78 7.60 1.03
CA VAL A 65 -17.83 8.20 1.98
C VAL A 65 -17.16 9.43 1.38
N ARG A 66 -17.24 10.57 2.06
CA ARG A 66 -16.60 11.84 1.63
C ARG A 66 -15.10 11.67 1.44
N GLY A 67 -14.64 11.89 0.21
CA GLY A 67 -13.24 11.74 -0.17
C GLY A 67 -12.76 10.28 -0.26
N GLY A 68 -13.63 9.29 -0.09
CA GLY A 68 -13.22 7.89 -0.07
C GLY A 68 -12.69 7.40 -1.41
N LEU A 69 -13.27 7.81 -2.55
CA LEU A 69 -12.70 7.52 -3.87
C LEU A 69 -11.27 8.05 -4.02
N LEU A 70 -11.03 9.31 -3.61
CA LEU A 70 -9.70 9.92 -3.65
C LEU A 70 -8.72 9.14 -2.77
N ILE A 71 -9.12 8.78 -1.55
CA ILE A 71 -8.26 8.02 -0.63
C ILE A 71 -7.96 6.63 -1.19
N ARG A 72 -8.92 5.96 -1.81
CA ARG A 72 -8.73 4.67 -2.50
C ARG A 72 -7.72 4.79 -3.65
N GLN A 73 -7.88 5.79 -4.51
CA GLN A 73 -6.95 6.05 -5.60
C GLN A 73 -5.55 6.36 -5.08
N LEU A 74 -5.44 7.23 -4.07
CA LEU A 74 -4.17 7.57 -3.44
C LEU A 74 -3.50 6.34 -2.81
N HIS A 75 -4.26 5.47 -2.14
CA HIS A 75 -3.76 4.24 -1.55
C HIS A 75 -3.21 3.29 -2.62
N LEU A 76 -3.96 3.06 -3.70
CA LEU A 76 -3.55 2.16 -4.79
C LEU A 76 -2.32 2.70 -5.52
N THR A 77 -2.32 3.99 -5.89
CA THR A 77 -1.20 4.65 -6.56
C THR A 77 0.04 4.60 -5.66
N SER A 78 -0.08 4.97 -4.38
CA SER A 78 1.05 4.91 -3.42
C SER A 78 1.58 3.49 -3.25
N SER A 79 0.70 2.49 -3.16
CA SER A 79 1.08 1.09 -3.02
C SER A 79 1.79 0.56 -4.26
N THR A 80 1.36 0.99 -5.44
CA THR A 80 2.00 0.65 -6.72
C THR A 80 3.40 1.25 -6.82
N LEU A 81 3.55 2.53 -6.46
CA LEU A 81 4.85 3.20 -6.43
C LEU A 81 5.78 2.58 -5.39
N LEU A 82 5.25 2.22 -4.22
CA LEU A 82 6.01 1.52 -3.18
C LEU A 82 6.51 0.17 -3.72
N LEU A 83 5.67 -0.60 -4.41
CA LEU A 83 6.04 -1.90 -4.99
C LEU A 83 7.09 -1.77 -6.10
N LEU A 84 6.81 -0.98 -7.13
CA LEU A 84 7.72 -0.81 -8.27
C LEU A 84 9.03 -0.15 -7.84
N GLY A 85 8.95 0.86 -6.97
CA GLY A 85 10.12 1.52 -6.41
C GLY A 85 10.95 0.58 -5.52
N ALA A 86 10.33 -0.34 -4.78
CA ALA A 86 11.05 -1.34 -4.00
C ALA A 86 11.83 -2.30 -4.90
N VAL A 87 11.26 -2.75 -6.02
CA VAL A 87 11.98 -3.56 -7.03
C VAL A 87 13.22 -2.80 -7.51
N VAL A 88 13.05 -1.55 -7.95
CA VAL A 88 14.17 -0.70 -8.40
C VAL A 88 15.20 -0.51 -7.29
N TRP A 89 14.76 -0.26 -6.06
CA TRP A 89 15.63 -0.07 -4.90
C TRP A 89 16.48 -1.31 -4.56
N VAL A 90 15.91 -2.52 -4.70
CA VAL A 90 16.67 -3.77 -4.59
C VAL A 90 17.73 -3.85 -5.70
N MET A 91 17.34 -3.57 -6.95
CA MET A 91 18.25 -3.64 -8.08
C MET A 91 19.39 -2.60 -8.03
N LEU A 92 19.15 -1.41 -7.49
CA LEU A 92 20.12 -0.31 -7.43
C LEU A 92 21.25 -0.50 -6.41
N GLY A 93 21.22 -1.55 -5.59
CA GLY A 93 22.33 -1.84 -4.68
C GLY A 93 22.01 -2.73 -3.47
N HIS A 94 20.76 -3.13 -3.28
CA HIS A 94 20.36 -4.01 -2.18
C HIS A 94 20.15 -5.47 -2.60
N PHE A 95 20.63 -5.86 -3.79
CA PHE A 95 20.50 -7.22 -4.31
C PHE A 95 21.09 -8.30 -3.39
N ARG A 96 22.16 -7.99 -2.65
CA ARG A 96 22.78 -8.93 -1.67
C ARG A 96 22.32 -8.69 -0.23
N TYR A 97 21.37 -7.78 -0.02
CA TYR A 97 20.86 -7.42 1.29
C TYR A 97 19.57 -8.20 1.56
N ALA A 98 19.68 -9.32 2.28
CA ALA A 98 18.55 -10.23 2.52
C ALA A 98 17.29 -9.54 3.10
N PRO A 99 17.37 -8.55 4.02
CA PRO A 99 16.20 -7.83 4.48
C PRO A 99 15.44 -7.08 3.37
N ALA A 100 16.12 -6.59 2.31
CA ALA A 100 15.45 -5.95 1.19
C ALA A 100 14.61 -6.96 0.37
N TRP A 101 15.09 -8.18 0.18
CA TRP A 101 14.32 -9.24 -0.48
C TRP A 101 13.15 -9.72 0.37
N LEU A 102 13.35 -9.86 1.69
CA LEU A 102 12.26 -10.18 2.61
C LEU A 102 11.19 -9.08 2.58
N GLY A 103 11.60 -7.81 2.66
CA GLY A 103 10.70 -6.67 2.57
C GLY A 103 9.93 -6.62 1.25
N LEU A 104 10.61 -6.87 0.12
CA LEU A 104 9.98 -6.94 -1.20
C LEU A 104 8.97 -8.10 -1.28
N GLY A 105 9.33 -9.29 -0.78
CA GLY A 105 8.42 -10.44 -0.77
C GLY A 105 7.17 -10.20 0.07
N LEU A 106 7.32 -9.64 1.27
CA LEU A 106 6.20 -9.25 2.13
C LEU A 106 5.32 -8.19 1.44
N LEU A 107 5.94 -7.19 0.80
CA LEU A 107 5.22 -6.15 0.07
C LEU A 107 4.41 -6.73 -1.11
N VAL A 108 4.96 -7.68 -1.87
CA VAL A 108 4.24 -8.37 -2.96
C VAL A 108 3.02 -9.12 -2.41
N VAL A 109 3.19 -9.88 -1.33
CA VAL A 109 2.07 -10.63 -0.71
C VAL A 109 1.01 -9.67 -0.17
N SER A 110 1.40 -8.60 0.51
CA SER A 110 0.45 -7.59 1.02
C SER A 110 -0.28 -6.86 -0.12
N PHE A 111 0.41 -6.51 -1.21
CA PHE A 111 -0.21 -5.88 -2.37
C PHE A 111 -1.23 -6.81 -3.04
N ALA A 112 -0.86 -8.08 -3.25
CA ALA A 112 -1.76 -9.09 -3.80
C ALA A 112 -2.97 -9.34 -2.88
N GLY A 113 -2.76 -9.40 -1.56
CA GLY A 113 -3.82 -9.55 -0.58
C GLY A 113 -4.81 -8.38 -0.58
N GLY A 114 -4.31 -7.14 -0.65
CA GLY A 114 -5.15 -5.94 -0.73
C GLY A 114 -5.94 -5.82 -2.04
N TYR A 115 -5.35 -6.23 -3.17
CA TYR A 115 -6.08 -6.28 -4.44
C TYR A 115 -7.15 -7.38 -4.42
N GLY A 116 -6.80 -8.56 -3.89
CA GLY A 116 -7.70 -9.69 -3.79
C GLY A 116 -8.88 -9.50 -2.81
N SER A 117 -8.75 -8.62 -1.82
CA SER A 117 -9.82 -8.38 -0.86
C SER A 117 -11.01 -7.62 -1.45
N VAL A 118 -10.81 -6.77 -2.47
CA VAL A 118 -11.86 -5.88 -3.02
C VAL A 118 -13.11 -6.63 -3.51
N ASP A 119 -12.92 -7.74 -4.20
CA ASP A 119 -14.01 -8.54 -4.79
C ASP A 119 -14.11 -9.93 -4.14
N ASP A 120 -13.57 -10.06 -2.92
CA ASP A 120 -13.48 -11.33 -2.20
C ASP A 120 -12.82 -12.47 -3.02
N LEU A 121 -11.86 -12.13 -3.89
CA LEU A 121 -11.09 -13.08 -4.71
C LEU A 121 -10.25 -14.04 -3.86
N LEU A 122 -10.07 -13.71 -2.57
CA LEU A 122 -9.38 -14.55 -1.61
C LEU A 122 -10.28 -15.64 -1.01
N SER A 123 -11.61 -15.61 -1.25
CA SER A 123 -12.51 -16.66 -0.80
C SER A 123 -12.07 -18.04 -1.31
N GLY A 124 -12.14 -19.04 -0.43
CA GLY A 124 -11.68 -20.40 -0.72
C GLY A 124 -10.16 -20.59 -0.75
N THR A 125 -9.36 -19.53 -0.60
CA THR A 125 -7.90 -19.64 -0.40
C THR A 125 -7.54 -19.72 1.08
N VAL A 126 -6.30 -20.09 1.40
CA VAL A 126 -5.76 -20.05 2.78
C VAL A 126 -5.91 -18.65 3.38
N LEU A 127 -5.69 -17.61 2.57
CA LEU A 127 -5.75 -16.21 2.99
C LEU A 127 -7.18 -15.77 3.34
N GLY A 128 -8.19 -16.18 2.57
CA GLY A 128 -9.60 -15.88 2.85
C GLY A 128 -10.18 -16.66 4.04
N GLY A 129 -9.57 -17.78 4.43
CA GLY A 129 -9.95 -18.55 5.62
C GLY A 129 -9.37 -17.99 6.94
N LEU A 130 -8.48 -16.99 6.88
CA LEU A 130 -7.88 -16.43 8.08
C LEU A 130 -8.89 -15.58 8.86
N PRO A 131 -8.91 -15.67 10.20
CA PRO A 131 -9.66 -14.73 11.02
C PRO A 131 -9.24 -13.29 10.72
N ILE A 132 -10.19 -12.37 10.66
CA ILE A 132 -9.95 -10.95 10.34
C ILE A 132 -8.86 -10.34 11.24
N ALA A 133 -8.86 -10.66 12.53
CA ALA A 133 -7.83 -10.21 13.47
C ALA A 133 -6.41 -10.70 13.09
N VAL A 134 -6.29 -11.93 12.61
CA VAL A 134 -5.02 -12.50 12.13
C VAL A 134 -4.61 -11.82 10.84
N TRP A 135 -5.55 -11.57 9.92
CA TRP A 135 -5.30 -10.84 8.67
C TRP A 135 -4.66 -9.48 8.93
N TYR A 136 -5.29 -8.66 9.78
CA TYR A 136 -4.78 -7.35 10.15
C TYR A 136 -3.46 -7.45 10.93
N GLY A 137 -3.31 -8.43 11.83
CA GLY A 137 -2.07 -8.68 12.54
C GLY A 137 -0.90 -8.97 11.60
N LEU A 138 -1.09 -9.84 10.60
CA LEU A 138 -0.08 -10.15 9.59
C LEU A 138 0.25 -8.93 8.72
N HIS A 139 -0.75 -8.14 8.33
CA HIS A 139 -0.53 -6.89 7.58
C HIS A 139 0.28 -5.87 8.38
N LEU A 140 -0.01 -5.70 9.67
CA LEU A 140 0.73 -4.79 10.55
C LEU A 140 2.17 -5.27 10.77
N LEU A 141 2.39 -6.58 10.92
CA LEU A 141 3.74 -7.14 11.03
C LEU A 141 4.55 -6.95 9.74
N ALA A 142 3.94 -7.18 8.57
CA ALA A 142 4.57 -6.94 7.28
C ALA A 142 4.91 -5.44 7.11
N ALA A 143 3.99 -4.55 7.45
CA ALA A 143 4.20 -3.11 7.43
C ALA A 143 5.36 -2.69 8.36
N LEU A 144 5.42 -3.24 9.57
CA LEU A 144 6.49 -2.99 10.52
C LEU A 144 7.84 -3.47 10.00
N ALA A 145 7.91 -4.70 9.46
CA ALA A 145 9.14 -5.25 8.90
C ALA A 145 9.65 -4.41 7.72
N LEU A 146 8.75 -3.95 6.85
CA LEU A 146 9.08 -3.10 5.71
C LEU A 146 9.62 -1.74 6.16
N ILE A 147 8.93 -1.03 7.07
CA ILE A 147 9.40 0.29 7.51
C ILE A 147 10.71 0.20 8.27
N VAL A 148 10.93 -0.84 9.08
CA VAL A 148 12.22 -1.06 9.76
C VAL A 148 13.33 -1.24 8.74
N THR A 149 13.09 -2.05 7.70
CA THR A 149 14.07 -2.28 6.63
C THR A 149 14.42 -0.99 5.89
N LEU A 150 13.40 -0.21 5.49
CA LEU A 150 13.57 1.05 4.79
C LEU A 150 14.30 2.08 5.65
N VAL A 151 13.88 2.26 6.91
CA VAL A 151 14.49 3.23 7.83
C VAL A 151 15.92 2.85 8.20
N VAL A 152 16.20 1.58 8.49
CA VAL A 152 17.56 1.13 8.81
C VAL A 152 18.49 1.34 7.61
N SER A 153 18.06 0.96 6.40
CA SER A 153 18.87 1.20 5.20
C SER A 153 19.08 2.69 4.96
N SER A 154 18.00 3.48 5.02
CA SER A 154 18.02 4.93 4.87
C SER A 154 18.96 5.61 5.89
N ARG A 155 18.99 5.13 7.14
CA ARG A 155 19.95 5.61 8.16
C ARG A 155 21.39 5.25 7.84
N ARG A 156 21.66 4.02 7.37
CA ARG A 156 23.01 3.59 6.96
C ARG A 156 23.53 4.46 5.80
N GLU A 157 22.71 4.68 4.78
CA GLU A 157 23.07 5.54 3.65
C GLU A 157 23.34 6.99 4.07
N ALA A 158 22.58 7.52 5.04
CA ALA A 158 22.79 8.86 5.54
C ALA A 158 24.03 9.03 6.42
N ALA A 159 24.49 7.96 7.07
CA ALA A 159 25.75 7.96 7.81
C ALA A 159 26.95 8.10 6.87
N ASP A 160 26.91 7.40 5.73
CA ASP A 160 27.95 7.52 4.69
C ASP A 160 27.84 8.84 3.92
N ARG A 161 26.60 9.30 3.66
CA ARG A 161 26.33 10.49 2.85
C ARG A 161 25.15 11.30 3.42
N PRO A 162 25.44 12.33 4.25
CA PRO A 162 24.41 13.13 4.90
C PRO A 162 23.41 13.73 3.92
N ARG A 163 22.14 13.75 4.33
CA ARG A 163 21.05 14.41 3.59
C ARG A 163 21.21 15.92 3.71
N THR A 164 21.12 16.62 2.58
CA THR A 164 21.01 18.08 2.57
C THR A 164 19.54 18.48 2.51
N PRO A 165 19.15 19.67 2.99
CA PRO A 165 17.78 20.16 2.86
C PRO A 165 17.29 20.18 1.41
N GLY A 166 18.14 20.59 0.46
CA GLY A 166 17.81 20.58 -0.96
C GLY A 166 17.57 19.17 -1.53
N PHE A 167 18.28 18.17 -1.02
CA PHE A 167 18.04 16.77 -1.40
C PHE A 167 16.69 16.27 -0.89
N VAL A 168 16.33 16.59 0.36
CA VAL A 168 15.03 16.21 0.93
C VAL A 168 13.90 16.90 0.18
N ALA A 169 14.03 18.20 -0.09
CA ALA A 169 13.06 18.94 -0.89
C ALA A 169 12.88 18.35 -2.29
N LEU A 170 13.97 17.95 -2.94
CA LEU A 170 13.93 17.27 -4.23
C LEU A 170 13.22 15.91 -4.13
N ALA A 171 13.52 15.10 -3.12
CA ALA A 171 12.87 13.80 -2.93
C ALA A 171 11.36 13.95 -2.72
N ILE A 172 10.94 14.91 -1.89
CA ILE A 172 9.52 15.24 -1.68
C ILE A 172 8.88 15.72 -2.99
N ALA A 173 9.52 16.65 -3.70
CA ALA A 173 8.99 17.20 -4.95
C ALA A 173 8.83 16.13 -6.03
N LEU A 174 9.82 15.25 -6.19
CA LEU A 174 9.74 14.12 -7.14
C LEU A 174 8.64 13.15 -6.74
N THR A 175 8.51 12.83 -5.46
CA THR A 175 7.44 11.97 -4.95
C THR A 175 6.07 12.57 -5.24
N ALA A 176 5.89 13.87 -4.95
CA ALA A 176 4.65 14.59 -5.23
C ALA A 176 4.34 14.67 -6.73
N LEU A 177 5.34 14.89 -7.58
CA LEU A 177 5.17 14.95 -9.03
C LEU A 177 4.58 13.64 -9.59
N VAL A 178 5.01 12.50 -9.06
CA VAL A 178 4.48 11.20 -9.47
C VAL A 178 3.01 11.02 -9.04
N PHE A 179 2.60 11.60 -7.92
CA PHE A 179 1.18 11.63 -7.50
C PHE A 179 0.30 12.58 -8.32
N LEU A 180 0.90 13.62 -8.90
CA LEU A 180 0.22 14.61 -9.73
C LEU A 180 0.19 14.23 -11.22
N TRP A 181 0.82 13.11 -11.59
CA TRP A 181 0.83 12.63 -12.96
C TRP A 181 -0.48 11.87 -13.27
N PRO A 182 -1.22 12.28 -14.32
CA PRO A 182 -2.51 11.69 -14.68
C PRO A 182 -2.41 10.29 -15.27
#